data_AF-A0A3E0K9M8-F1
#
_entry.id   AF-A0A3E0K9M8-F1
#
_cell.length_a   1.000
_cell.length_b   1.000
_cell.length_c   1.000
_cell.angle_alpha   90.00
_cell.angle_beta   90.00
_cell.angle_gamma   90.00
#
_symmetry.space_group_name_H-M   'P 1'
#
loop_
_entity.id
_entity.type
_entity.pdbx_description
1 polymer ?
#
loop_
_entity_poly.entity_id
_entity_poly.type
_entity_poly.pdbx_seq_one_letter_code
_entity_poly.pdbx_strand_id
1 'polypeptide(L)'
;LVAFRRLAPDRSELEFAHALLRANFWDGGDPSSDEFYRGLAVQLGLDPETFVETMHTDEARDGALYDFALARQLGADAFPRLYLQTREDYLHLIAKGYSPFERVQAIIDKILQ
;
A
#
# COMPACT_ATOMS: atom_id res chain seq x y z
N LEU A 1 5.37 -2.11 -3.14
CA LEU A 1 4.67 -2.65 -1.94
C LEU A 1 5.04 -4.10 -1.69
N VAL A 2 4.81 -5.02 -2.63
CA VAL A 2 5.15 -6.46 -2.47
C VAL A 2 6.60 -6.72 -2.06
N ALA A 3 7.58 -6.08 -2.71
CA ALA A 3 8.99 -6.22 -2.33
C ALA A 3 9.25 -5.80 -0.87
N PHE A 4 8.66 -4.68 -0.43
CA PHE A 4 8.74 -4.25 0.97
C PHE A 4 8.09 -5.26 1.92
N ARG A 5 6.87 -5.71 1.63
CA ARG A 5 6.16 -6.75 2.40
C ARG A 5 7.00 -8.01 2.57
N ARG A 6 7.77 -8.40 1.53
CA ARG A 6 8.65 -9.57 1.56
C ARG A 6 9.93 -9.35 2.38
N LEU A 7 10.57 -8.21 2.23
CA LEU A 7 11.86 -7.90 2.87
C LEU A 7 11.72 -7.40 4.31
N ALA A 8 10.54 -6.90 4.66
CA ALA A 8 10.24 -6.33 5.96
C ALA A 8 8.84 -6.77 6.45
N PRO A 9 8.57 -8.08 6.61
CA PRO A 9 7.23 -8.59 6.90
C PRO A 9 6.66 -8.13 8.25
N ASP A 10 7.54 -7.80 9.20
CA ASP A 10 7.16 -7.32 10.53
C ASP A 10 6.90 -5.80 10.56
N ARG A 11 7.11 -5.09 9.45
CA ARG A 11 6.89 -3.64 9.32
C ARG A 11 5.61 -3.35 8.55
N SER A 12 4.95 -2.27 8.93
CA SER A 12 3.74 -1.82 8.22
C SER A 12 4.08 -1.33 6.81
N GLU A 13 3.39 -1.84 5.79
CA GLU A 13 3.52 -1.33 4.42
C GLU A 13 3.17 0.16 4.28
N LEU A 14 2.42 0.73 5.25
CA LEU A 14 2.13 2.16 5.28
C LEU A 14 3.41 3.00 5.43
N GLU A 15 4.45 2.46 6.04
CA GLU A 15 5.74 3.12 6.17
C GLU A 15 6.38 3.37 4.79
N PHE A 16 6.44 2.32 3.96
CA PHE A 16 6.93 2.43 2.59
C PHE A 16 6.00 3.25 1.71
N ALA A 17 4.68 3.05 1.82
CA ALA A 17 3.71 3.83 1.06
C ALA A 17 3.84 5.33 1.34
N HIS A 18 4.03 5.72 2.62
CA HIS A 18 4.25 7.11 3.00
C HIS A 18 5.53 7.67 2.40
N ALA A 19 6.65 6.97 2.54
CA ALA A 19 7.95 7.40 1.99
C ALA A 19 7.89 7.56 0.47
N LEU A 20 7.30 6.58 -0.23
CA LEU A 20 7.13 6.61 -1.69
C LEU A 20 6.25 7.78 -2.15
N LEU A 21 5.09 7.98 -1.51
CA LEU A 21 4.18 9.07 -1.89
C LEU A 21 4.81 10.43 -1.64
N ARG A 22 5.56 10.60 -0.54
CA ARG A 22 6.31 11.82 -0.26
C ARG A 22 7.40 12.07 -1.29
N ALA A 23 8.26 11.08 -1.53
CA ALA A 23 9.37 11.21 -2.47
C ALA A 23 8.90 11.50 -3.90
N ASN A 24 7.77 10.92 -4.32
CA ASN A 24 7.18 11.20 -5.62
C ASN A 24 6.48 12.57 -5.66
N PHE A 25 5.44 12.77 -4.85
CA PHE A 25 4.57 13.94 -4.99
C PHE A 25 5.10 15.22 -4.34
N TRP A 26 5.91 15.11 -3.30
CA TRP A 26 6.47 16.27 -2.59
C TRP A 26 7.87 16.61 -3.08
N ASP A 27 8.74 15.60 -3.19
CA ASP A 27 10.14 15.80 -3.56
C ASP A 27 10.37 15.72 -5.09
N GLY A 28 9.36 15.30 -5.87
CA GLY A 28 9.39 15.28 -7.33
C GLY A 28 10.24 14.16 -7.94
N GLY A 29 10.54 13.10 -7.17
CA GLY A 29 11.29 11.95 -7.64
C GLY A 29 10.51 11.11 -8.66
N ASP A 30 11.24 10.42 -9.55
CA ASP A 30 10.64 9.57 -10.59
C ASP A 30 10.41 8.14 -10.08
N PRO A 31 9.15 7.71 -9.85
CA PRO A 31 8.84 6.35 -9.40
C PRO A 31 9.04 5.28 -10.48
N SER A 32 9.50 5.65 -11.69
CA SER A 32 9.87 4.71 -12.75
C SER A 32 11.36 4.32 -12.71
N SER A 33 12.14 4.97 -11.85
CA SER A 33 13.60 4.79 -11.76
C SER A 33 13.98 3.82 -10.64
N ASP A 34 14.89 2.88 -10.91
CA ASP A 34 15.44 2.02 -9.85
C ASP A 34 16.21 2.82 -8.80
N GLU A 35 16.87 3.91 -9.19
CA GLU A 35 17.60 4.79 -8.25
C GLU A 35 16.65 5.43 -7.22
N PHE A 36 15.42 5.74 -7.63
CA PHE A 36 14.39 6.23 -6.71
C PHE A 36 14.08 5.20 -5.62
N TYR A 37 13.95 3.92 -5.99
CA TYR A 37 13.69 2.84 -5.03
C TYR A 37 14.92 2.50 -4.17
N ARG A 38 16.14 2.61 -4.71
CA ARG A 38 17.37 2.51 -3.90
C ARG A 38 17.40 3.55 -2.80
N GLY A 39 17.08 4.81 -3.13
CA GLY A 39 16.99 5.90 -2.15
C GLY A 39 15.97 5.62 -1.05
N LEU A 40 14.79 5.13 -1.42
CA LEU A 40 13.75 4.73 -0.44
C LEU A 40 14.21 3.55 0.44
N ALA A 41 14.88 2.56 -0.14
CA ALA A 41 15.42 1.42 0.61
C ALA A 41 16.44 1.89 1.65
N VAL A 42 17.40 2.75 1.27
CA VAL A 42 18.37 3.36 2.21
C VAL A 42 17.64 4.12 3.32
N GLN A 43 16.68 4.98 2.98
CA GLN A 43 15.92 5.76 3.96
C GLN A 43 15.22 4.87 4.99
N LEU A 44 14.74 3.70 4.57
CA LEU A 44 14.02 2.74 5.40
C LEU A 44 14.93 1.70 6.05
N GLY A 45 16.26 1.83 5.92
CA GLY A 45 17.24 0.91 6.51
C GLY A 45 17.25 -0.49 5.88
N LEU A 46 16.86 -0.60 4.60
CA LEU A 46 16.90 -1.83 3.82
C LEU A 46 18.12 -1.83 2.89
N ASP A 47 18.56 -3.02 2.49
CA ASP A 47 19.61 -3.14 1.46
C ASP A 47 19.07 -2.69 0.09
N PRO A 48 19.68 -1.68 -0.56
CA PRO A 48 19.12 -1.08 -1.78
C PRO A 48 19.09 -2.02 -2.98
N GLU A 49 20.14 -2.81 -3.19
CA GLU A 49 20.20 -3.73 -4.33
C GLU A 49 19.23 -4.89 -4.12
N THR A 50 19.20 -5.48 -2.92
CA THR A 50 18.22 -6.52 -2.59
C THR A 50 16.78 -6.04 -2.79
N PHE A 51 16.48 -4.77 -2.46
CA PHE A 51 15.16 -4.20 -2.67
C PHE A 51 14.78 -4.12 -4.14
N VAL A 52 15.66 -3.57 -4.97
CA VAL A 52 15.44 -3.42 -6.42
C VAL A 52 15.39 -4.78 -7.11
N GLU A 53 16.32 -5.68 -6.80
CA GLU A 53 16.32 -7.06 -7.29
C GLU A 53 15.02 -7.77 -6.97
N THR A 54 14.55 -7.67 -5.72
CA THR A 54 13.27 -8.26 -5.29
C THR A 54 12.10 -7.64 -6.08
N MET A 55 12.13 -6.33 -6.33
CA MET A 55 11.09 -5.63 -7.10
C MET A 55 10.95 -6.14 -8.53
N HIS A 56 12.06 -6.56 -9.15
CA HIS A 56 12.08 -7.06 -10.53
C HIS A 56 11.80 -8.55 -10.66
N THR A 57 11.54 -9.26 -9.55
CA THR A 57 11.16 -10.67 -9.59
C THR A 57 9.76 -10.89 -10.15
N ASP A 58 9.54 -12.05 -10.80
CA ASP A 58 8.22 -12.46 -11.26
C ASP A 58 7.24 -12.59 -10.08
N GLU A 59 7.70 -13.05 -8.92
CA GLU A 59 6.85 -13.13 -7.72
C GLU A 59 6.37 -11.76 -7.25
N ALA A 60 7.22 -10.72 -7.31
CA ALA A 60 6.81 -9.37 -6.95
C ALA A 60 5.81 -8.79 -7.96
N ARG A 61 6.02 -9.06 -9.26
CA ARG A 61 5.09 -8.67 -10.33
C ARG A 61 3.74 -9.34 -10.17
N ASP A 62 3.72 -10.65 -9.98
CA ASP A 62 2.48 -11.44 -9.83
C ASP A 62 1.74 -11.06 -8.55
N GLY A 63 2.45 -10.82 -7.45
CA GLY A 63 1.86 -10.30 -6.22
C GLY A 63 1.19 -8.93 -6.42
N ALA A 64 1.82 -8.02 -7.19
CA ALA A 64 1.23 -6.72 -7.47
C ALA A 64 -0.03 -6.84 -8.34
N LEU A 65 0.00 -7.71 -9.35
CA LEU A 65 -1.16 -8.00 -10.19
C LEU A 65 -2.31 -8.64 -9.38
N TYR A 66 -1.98 -9.52 -8.43
CA TYR A 66 -2.96 -10.09 -7.50
C TYR A 66 -3.61 -9.01 -6.63
N ASP A 67 -2.82 -8.12 -6.02
CA ASP A 67 -3.35 -7.02 -5.20
C ASP A 67 -4.33 -6.13 -6.02
N PHE A 68 -4.01 -5.83 -7.28
CA PHE A 68 -4.92 -5.11 -8.19
C PHE A 68 -6.19 -5.90 -8.55
N ALA A 69 -6.07 -7.21 -8.77
CA ALA A 69 -7.21 -8.07 -9.07
C ALA A 69 -8.16 -8.15 -7.87
N LEU A 70 -7.62 -8.31 -6.66
CA LEU A 70 -8.38 -8.31 -5.42
C LEU A 70 -9.12 -6.98 -5.23
N ALA A 71 -8.43 -5.83 -5.39
CA ALA A 71 -9.06 -4.52 -5.30
C ALA A 71 -10.26 -4.38 -6.26
N ARG A 72 -10.11 -4.86 -7.51
CA ARG A 72 -11.18 -4.86 -8.51
C ARG A 72 -12.35 -5.76 -8.11
N GLN A 73 -12.07 -6.96 -7.60
CA GLN A 73 -13.12 -7.88 -7.12
C GLN A 73 -13.92 -7.27 -5.96
N LEU A 74 -13.28 -6.47 -5.11
CA LEU A 74 -13.93 -5.72 -4.03
C LEU A 74 -14.69 -4.46 -4.50
N GLY A 75 -14.72 -4.19 -5.81
CA GLY A 75 -15.39 -3.02 -6.38
C GLY A 75 -14.64 -1.70 -6.14
N ALA A 76 -13.31 -1.75 -5.94
CA ALA A 76 -12.48 -0.55 -5.84
C ALA A 76 -12.19 0.03 -7.24
N ASP A 77 -13.15 0.78 -7.78
CA ASP A 77 -13.12 1.46 -9.09
C ASP A 77 -12.53 2.88 -9.03
N ALA A 78 -12.24 3.40 -7.84
CA ALA A 78 -11.59 4.69 -7.61
C ALA A 78 -10.79 4.67 -6.30
N PHE A 79 -9.83 5.58 -6.14
CA PHE A 79 -8.99 5.68 -4.93
C PHE A 79 -9.31 6.95 -4.10
N PRO A 80 -9.00 6.95 -2.78
CA PRO A 80 -8.79 5.76 -1.95
C PRO A 80 -10.11 5.02 -1.71
N ARG A 81 -10.02 3.71 -1.44
CA ARG A 81 -11.13 2.90 -0.91
C ARG A 81 -10.68 2.30 0.41
N LEU A 82 -11.53 2.36 1.42
CA LEU A 82 -11.28 1.78 2.74
C LEU A 82 -12.37 0.77 3.04
N TYR A 83 -11.97 -0.44 3.42
CA TYR A 83 -12.86 -1.51 3.83
C TYR A 83 -12.51 -1.96 5.26
N LEU A 84 -13.51 -2.39 6.02
CA LEU A 84 -13.34 -3.00 7.33
C LEU A 84 -13.83 -4.44 7.27
N GLN A 85 -12.93 -5.38 7.55
CA GLN A 85 -13.27 -6.78 7.69
C GLN A 85 -13.71 -7.06 9.13
N THR A 86 -14.95 -7.52 9.32
CA THR A 86 -15.47 -7.90 10.66
C THR A 86 -15.64 -9.40 10.82
N ARG A 87 -15.65 -10.14 9.70
CA ARG A 87 -15.70 -11.60 9.60
C ARG A 87 -14.89 -12.06 8.41
N GLU A 88 -14.50 -13.33 8.38
CA GLU A 88 -13.64 -13.89 7.33
C GLU A 88 -14.15 -13.61 5.90
N ASP A 89 -15.45 -13.67 5.68
CA ASP A 89 -16.10 -13.52 4.37
C ASP A 89 -16.84 -12.18 4.21
N TYR A 90 -16.68 -11.23 5.14
CA TYR A 90 -17.48 -10.00 5.13
C TYR A 90 -16.65 -8.73 5.30
N LEU A 91 -16.75 -7.85 4.30
CA LEU A 91 -16.12 -6.54 4.24
C LEU A 91 -17.19 -5.43 4.19
N HIS A 92 -17.13 -4.52 5.16
CA HIS A 92 -17.87 -3.28 5.11
C HIS A 92 -17.09 -2.25 4.31
N LEU A 93 -17.73 -1.56 3.37
CA LEU A 93 -17.14 -0.39 2.75
C LEU A 93 -17.25 0.83 3.68
N ILE A 94 -16.11 1.42 4.03
CA ILE A 94 -16.00 2.54 4.97
C ILE A 94 -15.86 3.88 4.23
N ALA A 95 -15.05 3.93 3.18
CA ALA A 95 -14.79 5.17 2.44
C ALA A 95 -14.74 4.95 0.93
N LYS A 96 -15.37 5.87 0.20
CA LYS A 96 -15.27 6.00 -1.26
C LYS A 96 -14.64 7.36 -1.59
N GLY A 97 -13.32 7.39 -1.78
CA GLY A 97 -12.56 8.62 -1.91
C GLY A 97 -12.12 9.18 -0.56
N TYR A 98 -11.48 10.35 -0.58
CA TYR A 98 -11.02 11.03 0.63
C TYR A 98 -12.18 11.23 1.61
N SER A 99 -11.97 10.83 2.86
CA SER A 99 -12.91 11.02 3.96
C SER A 99 -12.14 11.51 5.18
N PRO A 100 -12.57 12.60 5.85
CA PRO A 100 -11.98 13.04 7.11
C PRO A 100 -12.00 11.95 8.17
N PHE A 101 -11.03 11.98 9.07
CA PHE A 101 -10.86 10.97 10.12
C PHE A 101 -12.13 10.79 10.95
N GLU A 102 -12.78 11.89 11.33
CA GLU A 102 -13.98 11.89 12.17
C GLU A 102 -15.13 11.13 11.50
N ARG A 103 -15.24 11.24 10.17
CA ARG A 103 -16.25 10.51 9.39
C ARG A 103 -15.93 9.02 9.34
N VAL A 104 -14.68 8.66 9.12
CA VAL A 104 -14.22 7.26 9.10
C VAL A 104 -14.48 6.61 10.46
N GLN A 105 -14.06 7.28 11.54
CA GLN A 105 -14.24 6.82 12.92
C GLN A 105 -15.71 6.56 13.24
N ALA A 106 -16.60 7.53 12.95
CA ALA A 106 -18.03 7.37 13.22
C ALA A 106 -18.68 6.17 12.49
N ILE A 107 -18.21 5.85 11.28
CA ILE A 107 -18.71 4.68 10.53
C ILE A 107 -18.21 3.39 11.18
N ILE A 108 -16.93 3.33 11.56
CA ILE A 108 -16.35 2.17 12.24
C ILE A 108 -17.06 1.92 13.57
N ASP A 109 -17.23 2.95 14.40
CA ASP A 109 -17.90 2.83 15.70
C ASP A 109 -19.32 2.29 15.56
N LYS A 110 -20.06 2.71 14.52
CA LYS A 110 -21.40 2.21 14.23
C LYS A 110 -21.41 0.74 13.79
N ILE A 111 -20.36 0.27 13.12
CA ILE A 111 -20.25 -1.13 12.66
C ILE A 111 -19.88 -2.07 13.82
N LEU A 112 -19.09 -1.57 14.78
CA LEU A 112 -18.57 -2.36 15.91
C LEU A 112 -19.51 -2.38 17.13
N GLN A 113 -20.60 -1.61 17.11
CA GLN A 113 -21.70 -1.71 18.07
C GLN A 113 -22.52 -2.99 17.87
#